data_AF-A0A2P6ML13-F1
#
_entry.id   AF-A0A2P6ML13-F1
#
_cell.length_a   1.000
_cell.length_b   1.000
_cell.length_c   1.000
_cell.angle_alpha   90.00
_cell.angle_beta   90.00
_cell.angle_gamma   90.00
#
_symmetry.space_group_name_H-M   'P 1'
#
loop_
_entity.id
_entity.type
_entity.pdbx_description
1 polymer ?
#
loop_
_entity_poly.entity_id
_entity_poly.type
_entity_poly.pdbx_seq_one_letter_code
_entity_poly.pdbx_strand_id
1 'polypeptide(L)'
;MKTIEKRNGKLYAEVRLKTEGSYVSYPMILDTTKEVTSVNQTLFPKGEIETMSIGPLKVSDFPVVSENIEEAGIIGLDFLLKTGAKLNLDTMTISSSRT
;
A
#
# COMPACT_ATOMS: atom_id res chain seq x y z
N MET A 1 3.75 -0.36 17.01
CA MET A 1 3.71 -0.48 15.54
C MET A 1 2.26 -0.25 15.12
N LYS A 2 1.97 0.68 14.20
CA LYS A 2 0.59 0.79 13.69
C LYS A 2 0.29 -0.44 12.84
N THR A 3 -0.85 -1.05 13.11
CA THR A 3 -1.25 -2.38 12.67
C THR A 3 -1.72 -2.35 11.22
N ILE A 4 -1.43 -3.40 10.45
CA ILE A 4 -2.20 -3.68 9.23
C ILE A 4 -3.62 -4.00 9.68
N GLU A 5 -4.61 -3.34 9.08
CA GLU A 5 -6.01 -3.51 9.46
C GLU A 5 -6.81 -4.19 8.36
N LYS A 6 -7.59 -5.20 8.73
CA LYS A 6 -8.53 -5.86 7.81
C LYS A 6 -9.88 -5.16 7.88
N ARG A 7 -10.36 -4.60 6.77
CA ARG A 7 -11.67 -3.95 6.66
C ARG A 7 -12.31 -4.36 5.33
N ASN A 8 -13.56 -4.83 5.35
CA ASN A 8 -14.31 -5.22 4.14
C ASN A 8 -13.54 -6.17 3.19
N GLY A 9 -12.81 -7.14 3.75
CA GLY A 9 -12.01 -8.09 2.97
C GLY A 9 -10.68 -7.55 2.41
N LYS A 10 -10.40 -6.26 2.59
CA LYS A 10 -9.16 -5.59 2.16
C LYS A 10 -8.22 -5.40 3.35
N LEU A 11 -6.92 -5.41 3.09
CA LEU A 11 -5.89 -5.08 4.06
C LEU A 11 -5.46 -3.63 3.88
N TYR A 12 -5.44 -2.86 4.96
CA TYR A 12 -5.04 -1.46 4.95
C TYR A 12 -3.77 -1.27 5.77
N ALA A 13 -2.89 -0.40 5.29
CA ALA A 13 -1.75 0.09 6.02
C ALA A 13 -1.74 1.63 6.02
N GLU A 14 -1.30 2.24 7.11
CA GLU A 14 -1.05 3.67 7.13
C GLU A 14 0.22 3.98 6.34
N VAL A 15 0.04 4.74 5.27
CA VAL A 15 1.11 5.18 4.40
C VAL A 15 1.34 6.67 4.61
N ARG A 16 2.62 7.02 4.79
CA ARG A 16 3.10 8.39 4.82
C ARG A 16 3.69 8.75 3.47
N LEU A 17 3.10 9.75 2.84
CA LEU A 17 3.50 10.28 1.54
C LEU A 17 4.10 11.67 1.73
N LYS A 18 5.22 11.93 1.07
CA LYS A 18 5.81 13.27 0.98
C LYS A 18 5.50 13.84 -0.39
N THR A 19 4.79 14.96 -0.42
CA THR A 19 4.39 15.68 -1.62
C THR A 19 4.64 17.17 -1.40
N GLU A 20 5.33 17.83 -2.32
CA GLU A 20 5.63 19.27 -2.24
C GLU A 20 6.27 19.66 -0.88
N GLY A 21 7.22 18.86 -0.40
CA GLY A 21 7.90 19.10 0.87
C GLY A 21 7.11 18.76 2.15
N SER A 22 5.81 18.47 2.07
CA SER A 22 4.95 18.17 3.23
C SER A 22 4.63 16.67 3.34
N TYR A 23 4.48 16.17 4.57
CA TYR A 23 4.06 14.79 4.82
C TYR A 23 2.57 14.70 5.12
N VAL A 24 1.90 13.79 4.44
CA VAL A 24 0.50 13.43 4.69
C VAL A 24 0.38 11.94 4.92
N SER A 25 -0.55 11.52 5.79
CA SER A 25 -0.76 10.11 6.13
C SER A 25 -2.16 9.66 5.71
N TYR A 26 -2.24 8.58 4.95
CA TYR A 26 -3.50 8.00 4.50
C TYR A 26 -3.51 6.48 4.68
N PRO A 27 -4.67 5.88 4.98
CA PRO A 27 -4.84 4.44 4.86
C PRO A 27 -4.90 4.05 3.37
N MET A 28 -4.00 3.17 2.94
CA MET A 28 -3.99 2.61 1.58
C MET A 28 -4.14 1.09 1.64
N ILE A 29 -4.67 0.51 0.56
CA ILE A 29 -4.87 -0.93 0.44
C ILE A 29 -3.53 -1.60 0.14
N LEU A 30 -3.25 -2.73 0.79
CA LEU A 30 -2.20 -3.66 0.38
C LEU A 30 -2.79 -4.67 -0.60
N ASP A 31 -2.34 -4.66 -1.86
CA ASP A 31 -2.85 -5.54 -2.90
C ASP A 31 -1.70 -6.20 -3.67
N THR A 32 -1.48 -7.48 -3.39
CA THR A 32 -0.44 -8.28 -4.06
C THR A 32 -0.81 -8.71 -5.48
N THR A 33 -2.03 -8.43 -5.94
CA THR A 33 -2.46 -8.68 -7.33
C THR A 33 -2.23 -7.48 -8.24
N LYS A 34 -1.98 -6.31 -7.65
CA LYS A 34 -1.67 -5.07 -8.35
C LYS A 34 -0.16 -5.00 -8.59
N GLU A 35 0.27 -4.94 -9.85
CA GLU A 35 1.70 -4.85 -10.17
C GLU A 35 2.31 -3.51 -9.72
N VAL A 36 1.59 -2.42 -9.97
CA VAL A 36 2.07 -1.05 -9.78
C VAL A 36 1.25 -0.34 -8.71
N THR A 37 1.92 0.38 -7.83
CA THR A 37 1.29 1.20 -6.80
C THR A 37 0.56 2.39 -7.42
N SER A 38 -0.68 2.61 -6.99
CA SER A 38 -1.51 3.71 -7.47
C SER A 38 -2.04 4.58 -6.33
N VAL A 39 -2.31 5.84 -6.66
CA VAL A 39 -2.86 6.85 -5.75
C VAL A 39 -4.12 7.46 -6.34
N ASN A 40 -5.00 7.93 -5.46
CA ASN A 40 -6.22 8.60 -5.87
C ASN A 40 -5.90 9.89 -6.62
N GLN A 41 -6.32 10.00 -7.88
CA GLN A 41 -6.08 11.18 -8.70
C GLN A 41 -6.70 12.46 -8.13
N THR A 42 -7.82 12.35 -7.39
CA THR A 42 -8.48 13.52 -6.79
C THR A 42 -7.69 14.05 -5.60
N LEU A 43 -7.09 13.17 -4.80
CA LEU A 43 -6.28 13.56 -3.64
C LEU A 43 -4.85 13.93 -4.04
N PHE A 44 -4.33 13.32 -5.11
CA PHE A 44 -2.95 13.48 -5.59
C PHE A 44 -2.94 13.76 -7.10
N PRO A 45 -3.42 14.95 -7.52
CA PRO A 45 -3.65 15.28 -8.94
C PRO A 45 -2.37 15.35 -9.77
N LYS A 46 -1.22 15.59 -9.12
CA LYS A 46 0.08 15.67 -9.80
C LYS A 46 0.83 14.34 -9.87
N GLY A 47 0.41 13.32 -9.11
CA GLY A 47 1.10 12.01 -9.07
C GLY A 47 2.55 12.04 -8.57
N GLU A 48 3.12 13.21 -8.26
CA GLU A 48 4.50 13.36 -7.80
C GLU A 48 4.60 13.05 -6.31
N ILE A 49 5.14 11.89 -5.99
CA ILE A 49 5.42 11.46 -4.62
C ILE A 49 6.92 11.36 -4.43
N GLU A 50 7.49 12.32 -3.69
CA GLU A 50 8.92 12.39 -3.39
C GLU A 50 9.36 11.24 -2.49
N THR A 51 8.47 10.79 -1.61
CA THR A 51 8.75 9.72 -0.66
C THR A 51 7.48 9.01 -0.26
N MET A 52 7.53 7.69 -0.24
CA MET A 52 6.48 6.84 0.30
C MET A 52 7.03 6.00 1.45
N SER A 53 6.27 5.87 2.53
CA SER A 53 6.67 5.08 3.69
C SER A 53 5.52 4.35 4.35
N ILE A 54 5.79 3.12 4.78
CA ILE A 54 4.87 2.25 5.52
C ILE A 54 5.58 1.77 6.77
N GLY A 55 5.21 2.32 7.93
CA GLY A 55 5.95 2.10 9.17
C GLY A 55 7.44 2.48 9.01
N PRO A 56 8.39 1.55 9.25
CA PRO A 56 9.82 1.82 9.08
C PRO A 56 10.31 1.73 7.63
N LEU A 57 9.49 1.20 6.71
CA LEU A 57 9.86 0.99 5.31
C LEU A 57 9.69 2.32 4.57
N LYS A 58 10.77 2.82 3.96
CA LYS A 58 10.78 4.12 3.27
C LYS A 58 11.43 3.99 1.92
N VAL A 59 10.80 4.53 0.90
CA VAL A 59 11.32 4.61 -0.46
C VAL A 59 11.21 6.06 -0.95
N SER A 60 12.34 6.61 -1.39
CA SER A 60 12.40 7.91 -2.07
C SER A 60 12.18 7.76 -3.57
N ASP A 61 11.65 8.82 -4.19
CA ASP A 61 11.41 8.94 -5.63
C ASP A 61 10.69 7.70 -6.19
N PHE A 62 9.61 7.32 -5.51
CA PHE A 62 8.87 6.12 -5.84
C PHE A 62 7.79 6.44 -6.89
N PRO A 63 7.85 5.83 -8.08
CA PRO A 63 6.85 6.10 -9.12
C PRO A 63 5.50 5.55 -8.67
N VAL A 64 4.47 6.38 -8.75
CA VAL A 64 3.08 5.97 -8.50
C VAL A 64 2.21 6.36 -9.68
N VAL A 65 1.19 5.56 -9.95
CA VAL A 65 0.20 5.86 -11.00
C VAL A 65 -1.00 6.56 -10.38
N SER A 66 -1.42 7.68 -10.95
CA SER A 66 -2.69 8.32 -10.55
C SER A 66 -3.86 7.60 -11.21
N GLU A 67 -4.81 7.14 -10.41
CA GLU A 67 -6.02 6.45 -10.87
C GLU A 67 -7.28 7.04 -10.24
N ASN A 68 -8.42 6.90 -10.94
CA ASN A 68 -9.72 7.24 -10.37
C ASN A 68 -10.25 6.07 -9.54
N ILE A 69 -9.92 6.08 -8.26
CA ILE A 69 -10.29 5.07 -7.25
C ILE A 69 -11.00 5.75 -6.07
N GLU A 70 -11.72 4.99 -5.25
CA GLU A 70 -12.41 5.54 -4.07
C GLU A 70 -11.47 5.69 -2.87
N GLU A 71 -10.51 4.78 -2.74
CA GLU A 71 -9.53 4.79 -1.66
C GLU A 71 -8.40 5.80 -1.91
N ALA A 72 -7.62 6.13 -0.88
CA ALA A 72 -6.49 7.04 -1.03
C ALA A 72 -5.39 6.49 -1.95
N GLY A 73 -5.27 5.17 -2.03
CA GLY A 73 -4.32 4.48 -2.88
C GLY A 73 -4.26 2.98 -2.65
N ILE A 74 -3.58 2.30 -3.58
CA ILE A 74 -3.34 0.86 -3.58
C ILE A 74 -1.83 0.65 -3.67
N ILE A 75 -1.27 -0.08 -2.71
CA ILE A 75 0.14 -0.46 -2.64
C ILE A 75 0.29 -1.77 -3.40
N GLY A 76 1.00 -1.70 -4.52
CA GLY A 76 1.25 -2.82 -5.42
C GLY A 76 2.53 -3.59 -5.09
N LEU A 77 2.80 -4.61 -5.91
CA LEU A 77 3.97 -5.46 -5.81
C LEU A 77 5.28 -4.70 -5.97
N ASP A 78 5.32 -3.68 -6.82
CA ASP A 78 6.50 -2.82 -7.01
C ASP A 78 7.05 -2.25 -5.70
N PHE A 79 6.18 -1.70 -4.83
CA PHE A 79 6.57 -1.16 -3.54
C PHE A 79 6.90 -2.29 -2.55
N LEU A 80 6.06 -3.32 -2.51
CA LEU A 80 6.22 -4.45 -1.60
C LEU A 80 7.54 -5.19 -1.83
N LEU A 81 7.90 -5.45 -3.09
CA LEU A 81 9.17 -6.07 -3.47
C LEU A 81 10.36 -5.16 -3.15
N LYS A 82 10.26 -3.86 -3.48
CA LYS A 82 11.33 -2.89 -3.20
C LYS A 82 11.63 -2.74 -1.71
N THR A 83 10.62 -2.95 -0.87
CA THR A 83 10.76 -2.90 0.60
C THR A 83 11.00 -4.26 1.26
N GLY A 84 11.07 -5.34 0.48
CA GLY A 84 11.33 -6.69 0.98
C GLY A 84 10.17 -7.29 1.79
N ALA A 85 8.94 -6.86 1.52
CA ALA A 85 7.75 -7.44 2.14
C ALA A 85 7.64 -8.95 1.82
N LYS A 86 7.25 -9.74 2.82
CA LYS A 86 7.11 -11.20 2.71
C LYS A 86 5.70 -11.62 3.09
N LEU A 87 5.11 -12.50 2.29
CA LEU A 87 3.93 -13.24 2.67
C LEU A 87 4.38 -14.47 3.46
N ASN A 88 4.12 -14.49 4.76
CA ASN A 88 4.39 -15.64 5.61
C ASN A 88 3.10 -16.45 5.76
N LEU A 89 3.10 -17.68 5.25
CA LEU A 89 1.94 -18.59 5.29
C LEU A 89 2.02 -19.58 6.45
N ASP A 90 3.08 -19.54 7.26
CA ASP A 90 3.40 -20.54 8.29
C ASP A 90 2.34 -20.63 9.42
N THR A 91 1.43 -19.66 9.51
CA THR A 91 0.28 -19.65 10.42
C THR A 91 -1.05 -19.97 9.74
N MET A 92 -1.05 -20.33 8.44
CA MET A 92 -2.26 -20.71 7.71
C MET A 92 -2.61 -22.18 7.93
N THR A 93 -3.55 -22.44 8.84
CA THR A 93 -4.23 -23.75 8.89
C THR A 93 -5.21 -23.85 7.72
N ILE A 94 -4.82 -24.55 6.64
CA ILE A 94 -5.76 -24.99 5.60
C ILE A 94 -6.43 -26.28 6.11
N SER A 95 -7.49 -26.15 6.90
CA SER A 95 -8.32 -27.30 7.23
C SER A 95 -9.18 -27.64 6.02
N SER A 96 -8.79 -28.65 5.25
CA SER A 96 -9.70 -29.28 4.30
C SER A 96 -10.83 -29.95 5.08
N SER A 97 -11.99 -29.31 5.21
CA SER A 97 -13.21 -30.08 5.53
C SER A 97 -13.51 -30.91 4.29
N ARG A 98 -13.29 -32.22 4.38
CA ARG A 98 -13.85 -33.16 3.42
C ARG A 98 -15.35 -32.91 3.32
N THR A 99 -15.83 -32.59 2.12
CA THR A 99 -17.06 -33.11 1.48
C THR A 99 -16.99 -32.76 0.01
#